data_AF-A0A8H3VW26-F1
#
_entry.id   AF-A0A8H3VW26-F1
#
_cell.length_a   1.000
_cell.length_b   1.000
_cell.length_c   1.000
_cell.angle_alpha   90.00
_cell.angle_beta   90.00
_cell.angle_gamma   90.00
#
_symmetry.space_group_name_H-M   'P 1'
#
loop_
_entity.id
_entity.type
_entity.pdbx_description
1 polymer ?
#
loop_
_entity_poly.entity_id
_entity_poly.type
_entity_poly.pdbx_seq_one_letter_code
_entity_poly.pdbx_strand_id
1 'polypeptide(L)'
;MKRKLNENDVPEEVAEPPKKPFWDSSAAFDKLGLDPRLLQGILSQKFSKPTPIQARAIPLAFEGKDILARSRTGSGKTAAYVLPILQSILKRKVSSTTKSSSALILVPTNELAGQVTKAIQAFASFCAQDIRAENLARKEDDKVQRARLADNPDIIVATPFKAAMHINSTALKVDNLKHLVLDEADLVLAYCNNHDLESVQKSLPVGVQAFIMSATLGAEVETLKKMFCTNPVVLQLDDEEKGAGDVAQYVVKCGEEEKFLLIYAIFMLKLIKGKTIVFVQDIDRCYRLKLFLEQFAIKSCVLNSELPVNSRIHVVEEFNKGVYDIIIASDEHEIIGNEGRRKKTRAVEDEEEEEVVEEEKDAEKDGDAEDAQEAETSTAKAAEPPKKRRRKDKRDKDYGVARGIDFKNVACVLNFDLPTTSKSYTHRIGRTARAGQKGMALSFVIPKNEYRKHRTTTIPSTEHDEKVLEKIKQRQAKKDHKILPYAFDMKKLDGFRYRLGDALRAVTSGAIREARLRELRQELIKSEKLKRHFEENPDDLRHLRHDGELRAARVQPHLKHVPEYLLPGGGRKVLQTEVGFVGVRKESDNRVRRARETKRRMGKVVKSKGKKVNPLQTFKTKSKK
;
A
#
# COMPACT_ATOMS: atom_id res chain seq x y z
N MET A 1 53.19 7.76 14.82
CA MET A 1 53.66 6.66 13.95
C MET A 1 53.89 7.22 12.55
N LYS A 2 55.13 7.21 12.04
CA LYS A 2 55.45 7.67 10.67
C LYS A 2 54.93 6.61 9.68
N ARG A 3 54.13 7.02 8.68
CA ARG A 3 53.64 6.13 7.61
C ARG A 3 54.83 5.67 6.76
N LYS A 4 54.88 4.39 6.39
CA LYS A 4 55.90 3.85 5.46
C LYS A 4 55.61 4.39 4.06
N LEU A 5 56.65 4.90 3.40
CA LEU A 5 56.65 5.33 2.00
C LEU A 5 57.23 4.18 1.17
N ASN A 6 56.80 4.05 -0.09
CA ASN A 6 57.35 3.08 -1.04
C ASN A 6 58.65 3.61 -1.70
N GLU A 7 59.27 2.83 -2.59
CA GLU A 7 60.56 3.14 -3.24
C GLU A 7 60.56 4.42 -4.09
N ASN A 8 59.39 5.06 -4.29
CA ASN A 8 59.22 6.32 -5.03
C ASN A 8 58.76 7.48 -4.13
N ASP A 9 58.94 7.40 -2.81
CA ASP A 9 58.55 8.44 -1.84
C ASP A 9 57.05 8.81 -1.85
N VAL A 10 56.18 7.88 -2.24
CA VAL A 10 54.71 8.04 -2.19
C VAL A 10 54.14 7.24 -1.01
N PRO A 11 53.14 7.76 -0.27
CA PRO A 11 52.45 7.00 0.77
C PRO A 11 51.80 5.74 0.19
N GLU A 12 52.19 4.57 0.70
CA GLU A 12 51.67 3.28 0.26
C GLU A 12 50.18 3.18 0.66
N GLU A 13 49.28 3.02 -0.32
CA GLU A 13 47.87 2.76 -0.04
C GLU A 13 47.74 1.40 0.64
N VAL A 14 47.37 1.42 1.93
CA VAL A 14 47.02 0.21 2.67
C VAL A 14 45.74 -0.34 2.05
N ALA A 15 45.87 -1.34 1.19
CA ALA A 15 44.73 -2.08 0.66
C ALA A 15 43.88 -2.58 1.84
N GLU A 16 42.66 -2.04 1.98
CA GLU A 16 41.70 -2.57 2.95
C GLU A 16 41.52 -4.07 2.67
N PRO A 17 41.62 -4.95 3.69
CA PRO A 17 41.37 -6.36 3.47
C PRO A 17 39.96 -6.54 2.91
N PRO A 18 39.74 -7.46 1.96
CA PRO A 18 38.42 -7.66 1.38
C PRO A 18 37.44 -8.03 2.49
N LYS A 19 36.43 -7.19 2.72
CA LYS A 19 35.29 -7.45 3.61
C LYS A 19 34.50 -8.66 3.09
N LYS A 20 34.97 -9.88 3.36
CA LYS A 20 34.11 -11.07 3.26
C LYS A 20 32.96 -10.87 4.26
N PRO A 21 31.67 -10.99 3.85
CA PRO A 21 30.58 -10.90 4.80
C PRO A 21 30.72 -12.01 5.86
N PHE A 22 30.52 -11.67 7.12
CA PHE A 22 30.58 -12.58 8.28
C PHE A 22 29.47 -13.65 8.28
N TRP A 23 28.60 -13.69 7.27
CA TRP A 23 27.44 -14.57 7.20
C TRP A 23 27.34 -15.22 5.81
N ASP A 24 26.70 -16.38 5.75
CA ASP A 24 26.46 -17.14 4.51
C ASP A 24 24.96 -17.17 4.19
N SER A 25 24.52 -16.45 3.15
CA SER A 25 23.13 -16.44 2.68
C SER A 25 22.71 -17.76 2.04
N SER A 26 23.66 -18.68 1.80
CA SER A 26 23.40 -20.04 1.34
C SER A 26 23.17 -21.03 2.49
N ALA A 27 23.38 -20.60 3.75
CA ALA A 27 23.17 -21.45 4.92
C ALA A 27 21.72 -21.92 5.01
N ALA A 28 21.53 -23.22 5.21
CA ALA A 28 20.22 -23.79 5.47
C ALA A 28 19.79 -23.53 6.93
N PHE A 29 18.48 -23.61 7.20
CA PHE A 29 17.93 -23.31 8.53
C PHE A 29 18.47 -24.20 9.65
N ASP A 30 18.87 -25.43 9.32
CA ASP A 30 19.51 -26.39 10.21
C ASP A 30 20.84 -25.87 10.78
N LYS A 31 21.59 -25.10 10.00
CA LYS A 31 22.86 -24.47 10.42
C LYS A 31 22.67 -23.27 11.36
N LEU A 32 21.44 -22.79 11.53
CA LEU A 32 21.15 -21.65 12.41
C LEU A 32 20.99 -22.06 13.89
N GLY A 33 21.03 -23.35 14.24
CA GLY A 33 20.95 -23.79 15.64
C GLY A 33 19.55 -23.66 16.27
N LEU A 34 18.51 -23.81 15.46
CA LEU A 34 17.11 -23.81 15.89
C LEU A 34 16.70 -25.17 16.47
N ASP A 35 15.73 -25.17 17.39
CA ASP A 35 15.10 -26.38 17.92
C ASP A 35 14.50 -27.23 16.77
N PRO A 36 14.67 -28.57 16.77
CA PRO A 36 14.15 -29.45 15.71
C PRO A 36 12.64 -29.28 15.42
N ARG A 37 11.83 -28.93 16.43
CA ARG A 37 10.39 -28.70 16.26
C ARG A 37 10.12 -27.41 15.50
N LEU A 38 10.93 -26.37 15.70
CA LEU A 38 10.84 -25.15 14.91
C LEU A 38 11.27 -25.40 13.46
N LEU A 39 12.29 -26.23 13.23
CA LEU A 39 12.69 -26.65 11.88
C LEU A 39 11.56 -27.38 11.15
N GLN A 40 10.84 -28.28 11.82
CA GLN A 40 9.64 -28.92 11.25
C GLN A 40 8.54 -27.89 10.93
N GLY A 41 8.33 -26.91 11.81
CA GLY A 41 7.42 -25.80 11.58
C GLY A 41 7.77 -25.01 10.31
N ILE A 42 9.04 -24.64 10.16
CA ILE A 42 9.57 -23.93 8.98
C ILE A 42 9.35 -24.73 7.69
N LEU A 43 9.66 -26.04 7.71
CA LEU A 43 9.44 -26.94 6.57
C LEU A 43 7.96 -27.05 6.19
N SER A 44 7.06 -27.10 7.17
CA SER A 44 5.60 -27.12 6.93
C SER A 44 5.10 -25.84 6.22
N GLN A 45 5.76 -24.72 6.52
CA GLN A 45 5.51 -23.43 5.88
C GLN A 45 6.17 -23.30 4.49
N LYS A 46 6.83 -24.36 4.03
CA LYS A 46 7.50 -24.45 2.71
C LYS A 46 8.63 -23.44 2.53
N PHE A 47 9.28 -23.05 3.62
CA PHE A 47 10.52 -22.28 3.56
C PHE A 47 11.67 -23.22 3.25
N SER A 48 12.28 -23.08 2.07
CA SER A 48 13.41 -23.91 1.64
C SER A 48 14.75 -23.42 2.19
N LYS A 49 14.92 -22.10 2.30
CA LYS A 49 16.16 -21.44 2.76
C LYS A 49 15.80 -20.15 3.51
N PRO A 50 16.64 -19.71 4.47
CA PRO A 50 16.44 -18.43 5.13
C PRO A 50 16.57 -17.29 4.12
N THR A 51 15.72 -16.28 4.25
CA THR A 51 15.88 -15.03 3.50
C THR A 51 17.10 -14.26 4.00
N PRO A 52 17.67 -13.32 3.24
CA PRO A 52 18.84 -12.54 3.67
C PRO A 52 18.65 -11.87 5.04
N ILE A 53 17.44 -11.34 5.33
CA ILE A 53 17.15 -10.77 6.66
C ILE A 53 17.15 -11.83 7.76
N GLN A 54 16.63 -13.02 7.50
CA GLN A 54 16.62 -14.12 8.47
C GLN A 54 18.05 -14.62 8.74
N ALA A 55 18.83 -14.85 7.67
CA ALA A 55 20.20 -15.33 7.77
C ALA A 55 21.12 -14.39 8.56
N ARG A 56 20.88 -13.07 8.48
CA ARG A 56 21.64 -12.06 9.24
C ARG A 56 21.10 -11.83 10.65
N ALA A 57 19.78 -11.67 10.79
CA ALA A 57 19.19 -11.26 12.05
C ALA A 57 19.15 -12.40 13.08
N ILE A 58 18.89 -13.64 12.67
CA ILE A 58 18.71 -14.76 13.61
C ILE A 58 19.98 -15.04 14.44
N PRO A 59 21.20 -15.12 13.85
CA PRO A 59 22.41 -15.30 14.64
C PRO A 59 22.69 -14.15 15.61
N LEU A 60 22.55 -12.90 15.14
CA LEU A 60 22.70 -11.71 15.98
C LEU A 60 21.69 -11.67 17.12
N ALA A 61 20.47 -12.17 16.88
CA ALA A 61 19.45 -12.29 17.89
C ALA A 61 19.85 -13.28 18.99
N PHE A 62 20.47 -14.41 18.63
CA PHE A 62 20.98 -15.38 19.61
C PHE A 62 22.14 -14.87 20.45
N GLU A 63 22.91 -13.92 19.92
CA GLU A 63 23.94 -13.19 20.68
C GLU A 63 23.35 -12.15 21.66
N GLY A 64 22.02 -11.95 21.65
CA GLY A 64 21.36 -10.98 22.52
C GLY A 64 21.48 -9.53 22.07
N LYS A 65 21.92 -9.28 20.83
CA LYS A 65 22.06 -7.92 20.29
C LYS A 65 20.70 -7.35 19.91
N ASP A 66 20.50 -6.06 20.17
CA ASP A 66 19.37 -5.32 19.63
C ASP A 66 19.50 -5.21 18.10
N ILE A 67 18.39 -5.32 17.39
CA ILE A 67 18.37 -5.36 15.93
C ILE A 67 17.47 -4.26 15.40
N LEU A 68 18.03 -3.40 14.57
CA LEU A 68 17.27 -2.42 13.80
C LEU A 68 17.41 -2.78 12.33
N ALA A 69 16.35 -3.33 11.73
CA ALA A 69 16.40 -3.81 10.36
C ALA A 69 15.51 -3.00 9.43
N ARG A 70 16.14 -2.50 8.36
CA ARG A 70 15.45 -1.93 7.21
C ARG A 70 15.30 -2.99 6.13
N SER A 71 14.06 -3.40 5.86
CA SER A 71 13.77 -4.24 4.69
C SER A 71 12.31 -4.11 4.22
N ARG A 72 12.10 -4.38 2.92
CA ARG A 72 10.79 -4.29 2.28
C ARG A 72 9.77 -5.27 2.87
N THR A 73 8.49 -4.99 2.67
CA THR A 73 7.41 -5.96 2.96
C THR A 73 7.61 -7.23 2.12
N GLY A 74 7.38 -8.39 2.74
CA GLY A 74 7.58 -9.69 2.08
C GLY A 74 9.02 -10.23 2.09
N SER A 75 10.01 -9.53 2.66
CA SER A 75 11.39 -10.02 2.81
C SER A 75 11.56 -11.13 3.87
N GLY A 76 10.49 -11.46 4.60
CA GLY A 76 10.53 -12.44 5.69
C GLY A 76 10.89 -11.87 7.06
N LYS A 77 10.71 -10.55 7.29
CA LYS A 77 10.91 -9.86 8.59
C LYS A 77 10.30 -10.59 9.77
N THR A 78 9.07 -11.07 9.64
CA THR A 78 8.34 -11.75 10.73
C THR A 78 9.09 -12.96 11.25
N ALA A 79 9.55 -13.86 10.37
CA ALA A 79 10.31 -15.04 10.83
C ALA A 79 11.67 -14.66 11.43
N ALA A 80 12.27 -13.54 10.99
CA ALA A 80 13.58 -13.10 11.47
C ALA A 80 13.58 -12.73 12.96
N TYR A 81 12.46 -12.22 13.51
CA TYR A 81 12.30 -12.00 14.95
C TYR A 81 11.50 -13.11 15.65
N VAL A 82 10.51 -13.73 14.99
CA VAL A 82 9.68 -14.77 15.64
C VAL A 82 10.53 -16.00 15.98
N LEU A 83 11.35 -16.50 15.06
CA LEU A 83 12.15 -17.71 15.29
C LEU A 83 13.09 -17.60 16.50
N PRO A 84 13.88 -16.52 16.67
CA PRO A 84 14.74 -16.41 17.85
C PRO A 84 13.95 -16.24 19.15
N ILE A 85 12.79 -15.58 19.12
CA ILE A 85 11.89 -15.47 20.28
C ILE A 85 11.36 -16.84 20.69
N LEU A 86 10.85 -17.63 19.74
CA LEU A 86 10.36 -18.99 20.01
C LEU A 86 11.47 -19.87 20.59
N GLN A 87 12.66 -19.82 20.00
CA GLN A 87 13.84 -20.54 20.49
C GLN A 87 14.18 -20.14 21.94
N SER A 88 14.16 -18.85 22.26
CA SER A 88 14.44 -18.33 23.60
C SER A 88 13.41 -18.84 24.63
N ILE A 89 12.12 -18.84 24.27
CA ILE A 89 11.04 -19.36 25.12
C ILE A 89 11.20 -20.87 25.37
N LEU A 90 11.47 -21.65 24.32
CA LEU A 90 11.68 -23.09 24.45
C LEU A 90 12.88 -23.40 25.36
N LYS A 91 14.01 -22.72 25.16
CA LYS A 91 15.18 -22.86 26.04
C LYS A 91 14.85 -22.53 27.51
N ARG A 92 14.12 -21.44 27.76
CA ARG A 92 13.68 -21.07 29.11
C ARG A 92 12.81 -22.16 29.74
N LYS A 93 11.88 -22.75 28.99
CA LYS A 93 10.94 -23.76 29.49
C LYS A 93 11.58 -25.10 29.80
N VAL A 94 12.74 -25.39 29.23
CA VAL A 94 13.56 -26.55 29.65
C VAL A 94 14.08 -26.34 31.07
N SER A 95 14.43 -25.10 31.45
CA SER A 95 15.02 -24.78 32.76
C SER A 95 14.01 -24.31 33.81
N SER A 96 12.82 -23.84 33.41
CA SER A 96 11.82 -23.28 34.34
C SER A 96 10.39 -23.54 33.87
N THR A 97 9.54 -24.02 34.78
CA THR A 97 8.11 -24.25 34.54
C THR A 97 7.24 -23.03 34.84
N THR A 98 7.84 -21.93 35.32
CA THR A 98 7.11 -20.70 35.67
C THR A 98 6.50 -20.07 34.42
N LYS A 99 5.19 -19.81 34.48
CA LYS A 99 4.47 -19.10 33.41
C LYS A 99 4.75 -17.61 33.50
N SER A 100 5.17 -17.02 32.40
CA SER A 100 5.42 -15.59 32.28
C SER A 100 5.45 -15.15 30.83
N SER A 101 4.98 -13.93 30.58
CA SER A 101 5.15 -13.24 29.31
C SER A 101 6.64 -12.99 29.07
N SER A 102 7.18 -13.59 28.02
CA SER A 102 8.60 -13.48 27.66
C SER A 102 8.82 -12.51 26.49
N ALA A 103 7.79 -12.28 25.66
CA ALA A 103 7.88 -11.38 24.51
C ALA A 103 6.63 -10.50 24.34
N LEU A 104 6.86 -9.22 24.00
CA LEU A 104 5.83 -8.27 23.58
C LEU A 104 6.12 -7.83 22.13
N ILE A 105 5.16 -8.02 21.24
CA ILE A 105 5.24 -7.62 19.84
C ILE A 105 4.22 -6.51 19.58
N LEU A 106 4.73 -5.30 19.36
CA LEU A 106 3.97 -4.12 19.03
C LEU A 106 3.84 -4.00 17.50
N VAL A 107 2.59 -3.85 17.05
CA VAL A 107 2.23 -3.71 15.64
C VAL A 107 1.30 -2.50 15.45
N PRO A 108 1.29 -1.84 14.28
CA PRO A 108 0.47 -0.66 14.05
C PRO A 108 -1.03 -0.96 13.96
N THR A 109 -1.43 -2.16 13.52
CA THR A 109 -2.83 -2.48 13.19
C THR A 109 -3.28 -3.86 13.67
N ASN A 110 -4.59 -4.02 13.84
CA ASN A 110 -5.21 -5.26 14.28
C ASN A 110 -5.03 -6.39 13.25
N GLU A 111 -5.00 -6.05 11.97
CA GLU A 111 -4.80 -6.99 10.87
C GLU A 111 -3.37 -7.54 10.89
N LEU A 112 -2.37 -6.66 11.09
CA LEU A 112 -0.98 -7.10 11.21
C LEU A 112 -0.81 -7.96 12.47
N ALA A 113 -1.46 -7.60 13.59
CA ALA A 113 -1.47 -8.44 14.77
C ALA A 113 -1.97 -9.86 14.46
N GLY A 114 -3.08 -9.97 13.72
CA GLY A 114 -3.62 -11.25 13.27
C GLY A 114 -2.66 -12.04 12.39
N GLN A 115 -1.91 -11.37 11.50
CA GLN A 115 -0.91 -12.01 10.64
C GLN A 115 0.28 -12.53 11.44
N VAL A 116 0.81 -11.72 12.36
CA VAL A 116 1.92 -12.09 13.23
C VAL A 116 1.53 -13.26 14.15
N THR A 117 0.34 -13.22 14.76
CA THR A 117 -0.16 -14.34 15.58
C THR A 117 -0.26 -15.63 14.78
N LYS A 118 -0.75 -15.57 13.52
CA LYS A 118 -0.80 -16.75 12.64
C LYS A 118 0.59 -17.27 12.30
N ALA A 119 1.55 -16.38 12.04
CA ALA A 119 2.94 -16.76 11.78
C ALA A 119 3.57 -17.47 13.01
N ILE A 120 3.35 -16.93 14.20
CA ILE A 120 3.79 -17.56 15.46
C ILE A 120 3.20 -18.98 15.59
N GLN A 121 1.89 -19.13 15.43
CA GLN A 121 1.22 -20.44 15.50
C GLN A 121 1.73 -21.42 14.44
N ALA A 122 2.01 -20.93 13.24
CA ALA A 122 2.51 -21.73 12.13
C ALA A 122 3.93 -22.26 12.41
N PHE A 123 4.85 -21.40 12.86
CA PHE A 123 6.21 -21.81 13.21
C PHE A 123 6.27 -22.65 14.49
N ALA A 124 5.35 -22.43 15.43
CA ALA A 124 5.23 -23.20 16.66
C ALA A 124 4.36 -24.47 16.54
N SER A 125 3.92 -24.85 15.34
CA SER A 125 2.95 -25.95 15.14
C SER A 125 3.38 -27.29 15.77
N PHE A 126 4.69 -27.58 15.81
CA PHE A 126 5.26 -28.78 16.41
C PHE A 126 5.71 -28.61 17.88
N CYS A 127 5.47 -27.44 18.46
CA CYS A 127 5.68 -27.14 19.88
C CYS A 127 4.50 -26.33 20.46
N ALA A 128 3.30 -26.52 19.92
CA ALA A 128 2.13 -25.71 20.26
C ALA A 128 1.66 -25.89 21.72
N GLN A 129 1.97 -27.04 22.33
CA GLN A 129 1.71 -27.28 23.76
C GLN A 129 2.65 -26.45 24.65
N ASP A 130 3.83 -26.11 24.14
CA ASP A 130 4.87 -25.40 24.87
C ASP A 130 4.83 -23.88 24.63
N ILE A 131 4.08 -23.38 23.66
CA ILE A 131 4.09 -21.94 23.32
C ILE A 131 2.67 -21.41 23.23
N ARG A 132 2.38 -20.40 24.05
CA ARG A 132 1.10 -19.70 24.06
C ARG A 132 1.29 -18.26 23.58
N ALA A 133 0.50 -17.86 22.59
CA ALA A 133 0.52 -16.50 22.05
C ALA A 133 -0.88 -15.91 22.09
N GLU A 134 -1.03 -14.71 22.66
CA GLU A 134 -2.30 -13.98 22.73
C GLU A 134 -2.28 -12.73 21.86
N ASN A 135 -3.41 -12.43 21.21
CA ASN A 135 -3.57 -11.26 20.35
C ASN A 135 -4.57 -10.29 20.97
N LEU A 136 -4.06 -9.23 21.59
CA LEU A 136 -4.88 -8.20 22.26
C LEU A 136 -5.50 -7.19 21.30
N ALA A 137 -5.12 -7.23 20.02
CA ALA A 137 -5.67 -6.37 18.98
C ALA A 137 -7.01 -6.89 18.41
N ARG A 138 -7.48 -8.06 18.86
CA ARG A 138 -8.81 -8.58 18.52
C ARG A 138 -9.90 -7.66 19.08
N LYS A 139 -10.98 -7.47 18.30
CA LYS A 139 -12.19 -6.79 18.75
C LYS A 139 -12.95 -7.72 19.71
N GLU A 140 -12.58 -7.66 20.98
CA GLU A 140 -13.17 -8.44 22.06
C GLU A 140 -13.34 -7.53 23.29
N ASP A 141 -14.28 -7.89 24.17
CA ASP A 141 -14.47 -7.18 25.43
C ASP A 141 -13.24 -7.25 26.32
N ASP A 142 -12.93 -6.15 27.01
CA ASP A 142 -11.75 -6.05 27.87
C ASP A 142 -11.75 -7.11 28.98
N LYS A 143 -12.92 -7.54 29.46
CA LYS A 143 -13.04 -8.63 30.44
C LYS A 143 -12.52 -9.96 29.89
N VAL A 144 -12.80 -10.26 28.62
CA VAL A 144 -12.33 -11.48 27.95
C VAL A 144 -10.81 -11.42 27.75
N GLN A 145 -10.30 -10.25 27.34
CA GLN A 145 -8.85 -10.04 27.18
C GLN A 145 -8.12 -10.23 28.51
N ARG A 146 -8.62 -9.66 29.62
CA ARG A 146 -8.04 -9.84 30.95
C ARG A 146 -8.05 -11.30 31.42
N ALA A 147 -9.12 -12.04 31.14
CA ALA A 147 -9.19 -13.47 31.49
C ALA A 147 -8.11 -14.27 30.76
N ARG A 148 -7.86 -13.99 29.47
CA ARG A 148 -6.77 -14.65 28.71
C ARG A 148 -5.37 -14.23 29.18
N LEU A 149 -5.21 -12.98 29.59
CA LEU A 149 -3.94 -12.50 30.17
C LEU A 149 -3.63 -13.15 31.52
N ALA A 150 -4.65 -13.51 32.30
CA ALA A 150 -4.47 -14.20 33.58
C ALA A 150 -3.77 -15.57 33.44
N ASP A 151 -3.85 -16.20 32.25
CA ASP A 151 -3.14 -17.45 31.94
C ASP A 151 -1.63 -17.26 31.68
N ASN A 152 -1.14 -16.02 31.69
CA ASN A 152 0.26 -15.63 31.44
C ASN A 152 0.82 -16.26 30.15
N PRO A 153 0.27 -15.91 28.97
CA PRO A 153 0.79 -16.38 27.68
C PRO A 153 2.25 -15.96 27.47
N ASP A 154 3.03 -16.76 26.74
CA ASP A 154 4.46 -16.51 26.53
C ASP A 154 4.72 -15.31 25.62
N ILE A 155 3.85 -15.08 24.64
CA ILE A 155 3.95 -14.02 23.65
C ILE A 155 2.67 -13.21 23.63
N ILE A 156 2.81 -11.89 23.69
CA ILE A 156 1.72 -10.94 23.49
C ILE A 156 1.93 -10.22 22.16
N VAL A 157 0.90 -10.22 21.31
CA VAL A 157 0.84 -9.39 20.10
C VAL A 157 -0.24 -8.33 20.32
N ALA A 158 0.12 -7.05 20.23
CA ALA A 158 -0.78 -5.95 20.54
C ALA A 158 -0.47 -4.69 19.72
N THR A 159 -1.45 -3.80 19.60
CA THR A 159 -1.18 -2.41 19.25
C THR A 159 -0.63 -1.68 20.49
N PRO A 160 0.19 -0.61 20.32
CA PRO A 160 0.74 0.11 21.47
C PRO A 160 -0.31 0.59 22.46
N PHE A 161 -1.44 1.11 21.96
CA PHE A 161 -2.57 1.52 22.80
C PHE A 161 -3.10 0.37 23.67
N LYS A 162 -3.36 -0.81 23.08
CA LYS A 162 -3.85 -1.97 23.84
C LYS A 162 -2.80 -2.50 24.81
N ALA A 163 -1.51 -2.48 24.44
CA ALA A 163 -0.43 -2.85 25.34
C ALA A 163 -0.36 -1.90 26.55
N ALA A 164 -0.28 -0.60 26.31
CA ALA A 164 -0.25 0.42 27.36
C ALA A 164 -1.46 0.34 28.29
N MET A 165 -2.66 0.19 27.74
CA MET A 165 -3.89 0.05 28.52
C MET A 165 -3.86 -1.15 29.49
N HIS A 166 -3.42 -2.33 29.02
CA HIS A 166 -3.35 -3.53 29.84
C HIS A 166 -2.17 -3.54 30.82
N ILE A 167 -1.06 -2.86 30.48
CA ILE A 167 0.07 -2.64 31.41
C ILE A 167 -0.38 -1.71 32.54
N ASN A 168 -1.00 -0.57 32.21
CA ASN A 168 -1.43 0.43 33.19
C ASN A 168 -2.54 -0.08 34.12
N SER A 169 -3.36 -1.02 33.64
CA SER A 169 -4.37 -1.70 34.46
C SER A 169 -3.85 -2.96 35.15
N THR A 170 -2.53 -3.20 35.11
CA THR A 170 -1.80 -4.36 35.69
C THR A 170 -2.27 -5.74 35.21
N ALA A 171 -3.13 -5.78 34.18
CA ALA A 171 -3.59 -7.01 33.55
C ALA A 171 -2.49 -7.70 32.75
N LEU A 172 -1.62 -6.93 32.10
CA LEU A 172 -0.43 -7.43 31.41
C LEU A 172 0.82 -7.20 32.26
N LYS A 173 1.37 -8.28 32.80
CA LYS A 173 2.65 -8.28 33.51
C LYS A 173 3.81 -8.30 32.53
N VAL A 174 4.74 -7.37 32.69
CA VAL A 174 5.89 -7.18 31.80
C VAL A 174 7.24 -7.39 32.50
N ASP A 175 7.23 -7.70 33.80
CA ASP A 175 8.42 -7.79 34.66
C ASP A 175 9.45 -8.82 34.17
N ASN A 176 8.98 -9.86 33.49
CA ASN A 176 9.79 -10.98 32.99
C ASN A 176 10.02 -10.95 31.47
N LEU A 177 9.69 -9.84 30.80
CA LEU A 177 9.94 -9.70 29.37
C LEU A 177 11.44 -9.83 29.07
N LYS A 178 11.75 -10.56 28.00
CA LYS A 178 13.10 -10.68 27.44
C LYS A 178 13.19 -10.09 26.04
N HIS A 179 12.07 -10.02 25.33
CA HIS A 179 12.02 -9.56 23.94
C HIS A 179 10.94 -8.50 23.75
N LEU A 180 11.29 -7.41 23.08
CA LEU A 180 10.37 -6.42 22.56
C LEU A 180 10.53 -6.31 21.04
N VAL A 181 9.43 -6.32 20.31
CA VAL A 181 9.43 -6.12 18.85
C VAL A 181 8.55 -4.93 18.49
N LEU A 182 9.05 -4.06 17.62
CA LEU A 182 8.27 -3.06 16.90
C LEU A 182 8.28 -3.44 15.42
N ASP A 183 7.18 -4.03 14.94
CA ASP A 183 7.05 -4.42 13.54
C ASP A 183 6.32 -3.33 12.74
N GLU A 184 6.83 -3.03 11.54
CA GLU A 184 6.49 -1.85 10.76
C GLU A 184 6.61 -0.55 11.58
N ALA A 185 7.80 -0.33 12.17
CA ALA A 185 8.06 0.72 13.15
C ALA A 185 7.79 2.15 12.65
N ASP A 186 8.04 2.42 11.37
CA ASP A 186 7.68 3.69 10.73
C ASP A 186 6.17 3.98 10.79
N LEU A 187 5.36 2.92 10.84
CA LEU A 187 3.91 3.01 11.00
C LEU A 187 3.50 3.10 12.45
N VAL A 188 4.16 2.34 13.33
CA VAL A 188 3.86 2.34 14.78
C VAL A 188 3.87 3.78 15.31
N LEU A 189 4.87 4.59 14.96
CA LEU A 189 4.95 5.98 15.40
C LEU A 189 3.98 6.92 14.63
N ALA A 190 3.63 6.60 13.38
CA ALA A 190 2.69 7.40 12.60
C ALA A 190 1.25 7.29 13.12
N TYR A 191 0.84 6.08 13.53
CA TYR A 191 -0.53 5.78 13.99
C TYR A 191 -0.72 5.93 15.50
N CYS A 192 0.35 5.91 16.29
CA CYS A 192 0.27 5.89 17.74
C CYS A 192 0.59 7.25 18.36
N ASN A 193 -0.10 7.58 19.45
CA ASN A 193 0.29 8.69 20.29
C ASN A 193 1.60 8.33 21.03
N ASN A 194 2.58 9.23 21.02
CA ASN A 194 3.87 9.02 21.70
C ASN A 194 3.70 8.63 23.18
N HIS A 195 2.65 9.12 23.85
CA HIS A 195 2.38 8.79 25.25
C HIS A 195 2.16 7.29 25.50
N ASP A 196 1.53 6.55 24.58
CA ASP A 196 1.31 5.11 24.76
C ASP A 196 2.65 4.36 24.70
N LEU A 197 3.52 4.74 23.75
CA LEU A 197 4.85 4.15 23.60
C LEU A 197 5.76 4.50 24.78
N GLU A 198 5.72 5.74 25.26
CA GLU A 198 6.42 6.16 26.48
C GLU A 198 5.93 5.38 27.71
N SER A 199 4.62 5.15 27.81
CA SER A 199 4.03 4.35 28.89
C SER A 199 4.55 2.92 28.87
N VAL A 200 4.59 2.29 27.69
CA VAL A 200 5.17 0.96 27.54
C VAL A 200 6.65 0.98 27.93
N GLN A 201 7.44 1.91 27.39
CA GLN A 201 8.88 2.02 27.62
C GLN A 201 9.22 2.10 29.12
N LYS A 202 8.49 2.93 29.88
CA LYS A 202 8.71 3.10 31.33
C LYS A 202 8.43 1.84 32.15
N SER A 203 7.59 0.94 31.65
CA SER A 203 7.23 -0.30 32.33
C SER A 203 8.13 -1.48 31.95
N LEU A 204 9.00 -1.35 30.95
CA LEU A 204 9.87 -2.44 30.52
C LEU A 204 10.99 -2.70 31.54
N PRO A 205 11.31 -3.98 31.83
CA PRO A 205 12.46 -4.31 32.64
C PRO A 205 13.78 -4.01 31.93
N VAL A 206 14.86 -3.87 32.71
CA VAL A 206 16.21 -3.69 32.16
C VAL A 206 16.68 -4.98 31.47
N GLY A 207 17.38 -4.85 30.35
CA GLY A 207 17.96 -5.99 29.62
C GLY A 207 16.99 -6.69 28.68
N VAL A 208 15.91 -6.03 28.27
CA VAL A 208 15.03 -6.49 27.17
C VAL A 208 15.76 -6.31 25.84
N GLN A 209 15.86 -7.37 25.05
CA GLN A 209 16.36 -7.31 23.68
C GLN A 209 15.28 -6.72 22.77
N ALA A 210 15.64 -5.70 21.99
CA ALA A 210 14.73 -4.98 21.12
C ALA A 210 14.95 -5.31 19.63
N PHE A 211 13.85 -5.53 18.91
CA PHE A 211 13.81 -5.68 17.46
C PHE A 211 12.96 -4.55 16.86
N ILE A 212 13.57 -3.67 16.06
CA ILE A 212 12.86 -2.63 15.30
C ILE A 212 12.91 -3.01 13.83
N MET A 213 11.76 -3.40 13.28
CA MET A 213 11.63 -3.81 11.88
C MET A 213 10.87 -2.73 11.11
N SER A 214 11.49 -2.15 10.09
CA SER A 214 10.89 -1.04 9.32
C SER A 214 11.18 -1.14 7.83
N ALA A 215 10.32 -0.58 7.00
CA ALA A 215 10.63 -0.39 5.58
C ALA A 215 11.55 0.82 5.34
N THR A 216 11.56 1.78 6.27
CA THR A 216 12.28 3.05 6.16
C THR A 216 13.14 3.33 7.39
N LEU A 217 14.17 4.16 7.23
CA LEU A 217 15.01 4.65 8.34
C LEU A 217 14.87 6.17 8.46
N GLY A 218 13.62 6.61 8.66
CA GLY A 218 13.29 8.03 8.86
C GLY A 218 13.57 8.51 10.29
N ALA A 219 13.28 9.79 10.54
CA ALA A 219 13.40 10.39 11.86
C ALA A 219 12.53 9.67 12.90
N GLU A 220 11.37 9.13 12.49
CA GLU A 220 10.46 8.37 13.34
C GLU A 220 11.12 7.11 13.91
N VAL A 221 11.88 6.41 13.07
CA VAL A 221 12.58 5.17 13.47
C VAL A 221 13.77 5.50 14.36
N GLU A 222 14.46 6.62 14.13
CA GLU A 222 15.51 7.11 15.03
C GLU A 222 14.96 7.51 16.41
N THR A 223 13.74 8.05 16.49
CA THR A 223 13.05 8.28 17.77
C THR A 223 12.81 6.95 18.50
N LEU A 224 12.24 5.95 17.83
CA LEU A 224 11.97 4.64 18.43
C LEU A 224 13.25 3.92 18.87
N LYS A 225 14.30 4.01 18.06
CA LYS A 225 15.64 3.48 18.38
C LYS A 225 16.17 4.07 19.68
N LYS A 226 16.05 5.39 19.89
CA LYS A 226 16.46 6.04 21.14
C LYS A 226 15.61 5.64 22.34
N MET A 227 14.33 5.33 22.12
CA MET A 227 13.42 4.94 23.19
C MET A 227 13.64 3.49 23.65
N PHE A 228 13.83 2.56 22.71
CA PHE A 228 13.72 1.13 23.00
C PHE A 228 15.02 0.33 22.83
N CYS A 229 16.03 0.84 22.14
CA CYS A 229 17.26 0.09 21.85
C CYS A 229 18.47 0.60 22.63
N THR A 230 19.39 -0.32 22.93
CA THR A 230 20.72 -0.07 23.46
C THR A 230 21.77 -0.58 22.47
N ASN A 231 22.44 0.34 21.76
CA ASN A 231 23.47 0.04 20.74
C ASN A 231 23.04 -1.03 19.69
N PRO A 232 21.95 -0.79 18.93
CA PRO A 232 21.43 -1.79 18.01
C PRO A 232 22.33 -2.00 16.78
N VAL A 233 22.41 -3.24 16.32
CA VAL A 233 22.98 -3.56 15.01
C VAL A 233 22.00 -3.13 13.93
N VAL A 234 22.44 -2.22 13.07
CA VAL A 234 21.64 -1.72 11.95
C VAL A 234 21.84 -2.59 10.72
N LEU A 235 20.78 -3.30 10.32
CA LEU A 235 20.76 -4.13 9.12
C LEU A 235 20.04 -3.40 8.00
N GLN A 236 20.80 -2.89 7.01
CA GLN A 236 20.25 -2.32 5.78
C GLN A 236 20.37 -3.34 4.65
N LEU A 237 19.23 -3.88 4.23
CA LEU A 237 19.14 -4.83 3.13
C LEU A 237 18.48 -4.13 1.95
N ASP A 238 19.20 -3.16 1.38
CA ASP A 238 18.71 -2.36 0.28
C ASP A 238 19.02 -2.99 -1.10
N ASP A 239 20.01 -3.89 -1.22
CA ASP A 239 20.59 -4.22 -2.55
C ASP A 239 21.01 -5.69 -2.84
N GLU A 240 20.86 -6.65 -1.91
CA GLU A 240 21.38 -8.02 -2.14
C GLU A 240 20.38 -9.05 -2.70
N GLU A 241 19.11 -8.69 -2.88
CA GLU A 241 18.13 -9.54 -3.57
C GLU A 241 18.04 -9.22 -5.07
N LYS A 242 19.19 -9.17 -5.76
CA LYS A 242 19.25 -9.27 -7.23
C LYS A 242 18.76 -10.66 -7.66
N GLY A 243 17.46 -10.89 -7.65
CA GLY A 243 16.87 -12.16 -8.12
C GLY A 243 15.48 -12.52 -7.59
N ALA A 244 14.96 -11.85 -6.57
CA ALA A 244 13.63 -12.12 -6.03
C ALA A 244 12.60 -11.06 -6.45
N GLY A 245 11.97 -11.29 -7.60
CA GLY A 245 10.81 -10.51 -8.08
C GLY A 245 11.18 -9.22 -8.81
N ASP A 246 11.88 -9.34 -9.94
CA ASP A 246 12.22 -8.19 -10.77
C ASP A 246 10.95 -7.62 -11.42
N VAL A 247 10.75 -6.31 -11.27
CA VAL A 247 9.61 -5.59 -11.85
C VAL A 247 10.05 -5.08 -13.22
N ALA A 248 9.39 -5.54 -14.28
CA ALA A 248 9.60 -4.98 -15.61
C ALA A 248 9.00 -3.57 -15.66
N GLN A 249 9.83 -2.56 -15.84
CA GLN A 249 9.42 -1.15 -15.78
C GLN A 249 9.30 -0.56 -17.20
N TYR A 250 8.15 0.01 -17.50
CA TYR A 250 7.82 0.58 -18.79
C TYR A 250 7.33 2.02 -18.68
N VAL A 251 7.64 2.83 -19.68
CA VAL A 251 7.17 4.21 -19.80
C VAL A 251 6.53 4.49 -21.15
N VAL A 252 5.43 5.23 -21.14
CA VAL A 252 4.74 5.73 -22.33
C VAL A 252 4.69 7.26 -22.23
N LYS A 253 5.29 7.93 -23.20
CA LYS A 253 5.13 9.36 -23.38
C LYS A 253 3.84 9.60 -24.18
N CYS A 254 2.87 10.26 -23.58
CA CYS A 254 1.56 10.48 -24.21
C CYS A 254 0.89 11.75 -23.67
N GLY A 255 0.02 12.35 -24.49
CA GLY A 255 -0.80 13.47 -24.09
C GLY A 255 -1.88 13.07 -23.06
N GLU A 256 -2.50 14.07 -22.45
CA GLU A 256 -3.46 13.85 -21.37
C GLU A 256 -4.70 13.07 -21.84
N GLU A 257 -5.28 13.39 -23.00
CA GLU A 257 -6.39 12.59 -23.58
C GLU A 257 -5.96 11.16 -23.91
N GLU A 258 -4.73 11.00 -24.38
CA GLU A 258 -4.19 9.70 -24.76
C GLU A 258 -4.04 8.77 -23.56
N LYS A 259 -3.78 9.29 -22.35
CA LYS A 259 -3.81 8.47 -21.12
C LYS A 259 -5.14 7.74 -20.97
N PHE A 260 -6.25 8.44 -21.19
CA PHE A 260 -7.60 7.87 -21.11
C PHE A 260 -7.87 6.88 -22.26
N LEU A 261 -7.36 7.17 -23.47
CA LEU A 261 -7.43 6.24 -24.59
C LEU A 261 -6.68 4.94 -24.31
N LEU A 262 -5.45 5.05 -23.81
CA LEU A 262 -4.56 3.93 -23.54
C LEU A 262 -5.09 3.06 -22.41
N ILE A 263 -5.53 3.63 -21.29
CA ILE A 263 -6.09 2.84 -20.19
C ILE A 263 -7.37 2.11 -20.60
N TYR A 264 -8.20 2.77 -21.40
CA TYR A 264 -9.38 2.15 -22.00
C TYR A 264 -8.99 0.97 -22.90
N ALA A 265 -8.05 1.17 -23.83
CA ALA A 265 -7.57 0.12 -24.72
C ALA A 265 -6.93 -1.05 -23.97
N ILE A 266 -6.08 -0.76 -22.97
CA ILE A 266 -5.41 -1.76 -22.12
C ILE A 266 -6.42 -2.71 -21.49
N PHE A 267 -7.47 -2.18 -20.87
CA PHE A 267 -8.45 -3.01 -20.17
C PHE A 267 -9.50 -3.61 -21.11
N MET A 268 -9.95 -2.89 -22.13
CA MET A 268 -10.92 -3.41 -23.10
C MET A 268 -10.35 -4.56 -23.93
N LEU A 269 -9.13 -4.38 -24.44
CA LEU A 269 -8.47 -5.38 -25.26
C LEU A 269 -7.74 -6.43 -24.41
N LYS A 270 -7.75 -6.25 -23.07
CA LYS A 270 -7.08 -7.13 -22.10
C LYS A 270 -5.59 -7.32 -22.43
N LEU A 271 -4.93 -6.22 -22.82
CA LEU A 271 -3.50 -6.20 -23.13
C LEU A 271 -2.67 -6.57 -21.88
N ILE A 272 -3.19 -6.23 -20.71
CA ILE A 272 -2.62 -6.61 -19.42
C ILE A 272 -3.56 -7.63 -18.77
N LYS A 273 -3.01 -8.79 -18.37
CA LYS A 273 -3.74 -9.86 -17.70
C LYS A 273 -3.43 -9.87 -16.21
N GLY A 274 -4.46 -10.12 -15.42
CA GLY A 274 -4.36 -10.21 -13.96
C GLY A 274 -4.67 -8.89 -13.27
N LYS A 275 -4.50 -8.89 -11.95
CA LYS A 275 -4.92 -7.78 -11.11
C LYS A 275 -4.01 -6.57 -11.29
N THR A 276 -4.62 -5.40 -11.41
CA THR A 276 -3.94 -4.14 -11.71
C THR A 276 -4.27 -3.09 -10.66
N ILE A 277 -3.23 -2.44 -10.12
CA ILE A 277 -3.36 -1.24 -9.30
C ILE A 277 -3.08 -0.04 -10.18
N VAL A 278 -4.02 0.89 -10.26
CA VAL A 278 -3.89 2.14 -11.00
C VAL A 278 -3.68 3.28 -10.01
N PHE A 279 -2.54 3.94 -10.07
CA PHE A 279 -2.26 5.11 -9.24
C PHE A 279 -2.57 6.41 -9.97
N VAL A 280 -3.30 7.29 -9.29
CA VAL A 280 -3.63 8.65 -9.73
C VAL A 280 -3.20 9.65 -8.66
N GLN A 281 -3.11 10.93 -9.03
CA GLN A 281 -2.60 11.96 -8.13
C GLN A 281 -3.54 12.26 -6.95
N ASP A 282 -4.83 12.44 -7.21
CA ASP A 282 -5.81 12.96 -6.25
C ASP A 282 -7.14 12.18 -6.26
N ILE A 283 -7.98 12.47 -5.26
CA ILE A 283 -9.26 11.78 -5.05
C ILE A 283 -10.25 12.04 -6.20
N ASP A 284 -10.36 13.29 -6.67
CA ASP A 284 -11.30 13.63 -7.74
C ASP A 284 -10.93 12.88 -9.03
N ARG A 285 -9.63 12.70 -9.27
CA ARG A 285 -9.10 11.91 -10.38
C ARG A 285 -9.37 10.41 -10.23
N CYS A 286 -9.39 9.86 -9.02
CA CYS A 286 -9.85 8.48 -8.78
C CYS A 286 -11.28 8.29 -9.29
N TYR A 287 -12.19 9.16 -8.85
CA TYR A 287 -13.60 9.09 -9.24
C TYR A 287 -13.81 9.41 -10.72
N ARG A 288 -13.06 10.37 -11.28
CA ARG A 288 -13.07 10.67 -12.71
C ARG A 288 -12.73 9.42 -13.53
N LEU A 289 -11.64 8.74 -13.18
CA LEU A 289 -11.20 7.54 -13.89
C LEU A 289 -12.18 6.37 -13.69
N LYS A 290 -12.71 6.17 -12.48
CA LYS A 290 -13.77 5.18 -12.20
C LYS A 290 -14.99 5.40 -13.09
N LEU A 291 -15.56 6.61 -13.07
CA LEU A 291 -16.76 6.95 -13.86
C LEU A 291 -16.51 6.82 -15.36
N PHE A 292 -15.29 7.14 -15.81
CA PHE A 292 -14.87 6.97 -17.20
C PHE A 292 -14.82 5.49 -17.61
N LEU A 293 -14.18 4.63 -16.82
CA LEU A 293 -14.11 3.19 -17.08
C LEU A 293 -15.50 2.53 -17.01
N GLU A 294 -16.38 3.00 -16.14
CA GLU A 294 -17.77 2.55 -16.03
C GLU A 294 -18.60 2.83 -17.30
N GLN A 295 -18.30 3.90 -18.06
CA GLN A 295 -18.93 4.13 -19.38
C GLN A 295 -18.76 2.94 -20.32
N PHE A 296 -17.65 2.22 -20.15
CA PHE A 296 -17.30 1.06 -20.94
C PHE A 296 -17.60 -0.26 -20.22
N ALA A 297 -18.32 -0.25 -19.09
CA ALA A 297 -18.58 -1.44 -18.26
C ALA A 297 -17.31 -2.15 -17.74
N ILE A 298 -16.20 -1.41 -17.62
CA ILE A 298 -15.00 -1.88 -16.93
C ILE A 298 -15.20 -1.61 -15.44
N LYS A 299 -15.26 -2.67 -14.64
CA LYS A 299 -15.46 -2.57 -13.19
C LYS A 299 -14.14 -2.28 -12.48
N SER A 300 -14.14 -1.28 -11.63
CA SER A 300 -13.00 -0.92 -10.77
C SER A 300 -13.49 -0.45 -9.40
N CYS A 301 -12.72 -0.72 -8.35
CA CYS A 301 -12.93 -0.12 -7.04
C CYS A 301 -11.99 1.07 -6.83
N VAL A 302 -12.36 2.00 -5.93
CA VAL A 302 -11.55 3.16 -5.56
C VAL A 302 -11.04 2.98 -4.15
N LEU A 303 -9.80 3.40 -3.93
CA LEU A 303 -9.13 3.40 -2.64
C LEU A 303 -8.56 4.80 -2.40
N ASN A 304 -9.19 5.55 -1.49
CA ASN A 304 -8.87 6.96 -1.22
C ASN A 304 -8.88 7.29 0.28
N SER A 305 -8.38 8.47 0.66
CA SER A 305 -8.15 8.90 2.04
C SER A 305 -9.37 9.19 2.86
N GLU A 306 -10.46 9.48 2.19
CA GLU A 306 -11.70 9.86 2.85
C GLU A 306 -12.52 8.65 3.25
N LEU A 307 -12.18 7.48 2.71
CA LEU A 307 -12.80 6.23 3.11
C LEU A 307 -12.33 5.84 4.52
N PRO A 308 -13.27 5.46 5.41
CA PRO A 308 -12.92 4.89 6.70
C PRO A 308 -11.98 3.70 6.57
N VAL A 309 -11.15 3.48 7.60
CA VAL A 309 -10.15 2.39 7.63
C VAL A 309 -10.76 1.02 7.28
N ASN A 310 -11.91 0.68 7.87
CA ASN A 310 -12.58 -0.60 7.62
C ASN A 310 -13.03 -0.76 6.16
N SER A 311 -13.46 0.34 5.55
CA SER A 311 -13.92 0.37 4.16
C SER A 311 -12.73 0.22 3.22
N ARG A 312 -11.60 0.89 3.51
CA ARG A 312 -10.32 0.68 2.82
C ARG A 312 -9.86 -0.78 2.91
N ILE A 313 -9.93 -1.38 4.10
CA ILE A 313 -9.65 -2.80 4.33
C ILE A 313 -10.55 -3.68 3.46
N HIS A 314 -11.86 -3.44 3.48
CA HIS A 314 -12.84 -4.21 2.71
C HIS A 314 -12.57 -4.15 1.21
N VAL A 315 -12.28 -2.96 0.66
CA VAL A 315 -11.92 -2.78 -0.75
C VAL A 315 -10.70 -3.62 -1.13
N VAL A 316 -9.64 -3.61 -0.30
CA VAL A 316 -8.45 -4.44 -0.55
C VAL A 316 -8.76 -5.94 -0.44
N GLU A 317 -9.63 -6.34 0.48
CA GLU A 317 -10.08 -7.73 0.56
C GLU A 317 -10.87 -8.17 -0.67
N GLU A 318 -11.80 -7.36 -1.16
CA GLU A 318 -12.58 -7.64 -2.37
C GLU A 318 -11.67 -7.77 -3.59
N PHE A 319 -10.70 -6.87 -3.72
CA PHE A 319 -9.64 -6.97 -4.72
C PHE A 319 -8.84 -8.28 -4.56
N ASN A 320 -8.43 -8.63 -3.34
CA ASN A 320 -7.70 -9.86 -3.05
C ASN A 320 -8.51 -11.13 -3.35
N LYS A 321 -9.83 -11.11 -3.12
CA LYS A 321 -10.78 -12.20 -3.43
C LYS A 321 -11.10 -12.29 -4.93
N GLY A 322 -10.75 -11.27 -5.73
CA GLY A 322 -11.01 -11.24 -7.18
C GLY A 322 -12.43 -10.76 -7.52
N VAL A 323 -13.08 -10.03 -6.63
CA VAL A 323 -14.35 -9.32 -6.93
C VAL A 323 -14.08 -8.19 -7.93
N TYR A 324 -12.95 -7.49 -7.74
CA TYR A 324 -12.42 -6.51 -8.67
C TYR A 324 -11.00 -6.90 -9.09
N ASP A 325 -10.73 -6.84 -10.39
CA ASP A 325 -9.38 -7.00 -10.94
C ASP A 325 -8.63 -5.67 -11.04
N ILE A 326 -9.33 -4.54 -10.91
CA ILE A 326 -8.78 -3.19 -11.06
C ILE A 326 -9.11 -2.38 -9.80
N ILE A 327 -8.08 -1.81 -9.19
CA ILE A 327 -8.22 -0.85 -8.10
C ILE A 327 -7.56 0.46 -8.47
N ILE A 328 -8.26 1.58 -8.27
CA ILE A 328 -7.76 2.93 -8.52
C ILE A 328 -7.44 3.57 -7.17
N ALA A 329 -6.19 3.99 -6.96
CA ALA A 329 -5.72 4.53 -5.69
C ALA A 329 -5.15 5.93 -5.86
N SER A 330 -5.50 6.85 -4.94
CA SER A 330 -4.88 8.19 -4.89
C SER A 330 -3.66 8.21 -3.98
N ASP A 331 -2.73 9.13 -4.24
CA ASP A 331 -1.41 9.19 -3.59
C ASP A 331 -1.25 10.33 -2.57
N GLU A 332 -2.33 11.02 -2.22
CA GLU A 332 -2.34 12.31 -1.50
C GLU A 332 -1.54 12.35 -0.18
N HIS A 333 -1.19 11.22 0.44
CA HIS A 333 -0.54 11.20 1.76
C HIS A 333 0.82 10.50 1.82
N GLU A 334 1.42 10.11 0.69
CA GLU A 334 2.83 9.67 0.71
C GLU A 334 3.82 10.86 0.79
N ILE A 335 3.36 12.10 0.59
CA ILE A 335 4.22 13.28 0.36
C ILE A 335 4.48 14.14 1.62
N ILE A 336 3.73 13.98 2.72
CA ILE A 336 3.83 14.93 3.85
C ILE A 336 4.90 14.47 4.86
N GLY A 337 6.15 14.80 4.56
CA GLY A 337 7.29 14.61 5.46
C GLY A 337 8.17 15.84 5.66
N ASN A 338 7.81 17.04 5.15
CA ASN A 338 8.73 18.19 5.33
C ASN A 338 8.17 19.63 5.36
N GLU A 339 6.87 19.87 5.46
CA GLU A 339 6.35 21.26 5.54
C GLU A 339 5.87 21.65 6.93
N GLY A 340 6.79 21.54 7.90
CA GLY A 340 6.51 21.82 9.30
C GLY A 340 7.62 22.56 10.04
N ARG A 341 8.46 23.36 9.36
CA ARG A 341 9.39 24.31 10.02
C ARG A 341 9.84 25.41 9.05
N ARG A 342 8.95 26.36 8.76
CA ARG A 342 9.33 27.69 8.25
C ARG A 342 8.91 28.74 9.28
N LYS A 343 9.78 28.96 10.28
CA LYS A 343 10.14 30.29 10.82
C LYS A 343 11.17 30.15 11.95
N LYS A 344 12.26 30.93 11.78
CA LYS A 344 13.33 31.29 12.73
C LYS A 344 14.36 30.21 13.10
N THR A 345 15.36 30.06 12.24
CA THR A 345 16.78 30.30 12.58
C THR A 345 17.55 30.53 11.27
N ARG A 346 18.41 31.55 11.27
CA ARG A 346 19.27 32.01 10.18
C ARG A 346 20.71 31.65 10.58
N ALA A 347 21.56 31.32 9.60
CA ALA A 347 22.98 30.92 9.67
C ALA A 347 23.21 29.49 10.24
N VAL A 348 23.87 28.55 9.56
CA VAL A 348 25.07 28.59 8.70
C VAL A 348 24.94 27.61 7.51
N GLU A 349 25.64 27.94 6.41
CA GLU A 349 25.85 27.29 5.09
C GLU A 349 26.27 25.79 5.18
N ASP A 350 26.09 24.92 4.18
CA ASP A 350 26.71 24.87 2.83
C ASP A 350 25.73 24.25 1.80
N GLU A 351 25.38 24.92 0.70
CA GLU A 351 26.01 24.97 -0.64
C GLU A 351 25.68 23.78 -1.59
N GLU A 352 25.04 24.14 -2.71
CA GLU A 352 25.03 23.56 -4.09
C GLU A 352 23.62 23.52 -4.71
N GLU A 353 23.11 24.68 -5.13
CA GLU A 353 22.19 24.80 -6.27
C GLU A 353 22.56 26.05 -7.09
N GLU A 354 23.03 25.85 -8.34
CA GLU A 354 23.30 26.92 -9.31
C GLU A 354 21.98 27.52 -9.83
N GLU A 355 21.87 28.85 -9.74
CA GLU A 355 20.83 29.66 -10.35
C GLU A 355 21.10 29.85 -11.85
N VAL A 356 20.03 29.83 -12.66
CA VAL A 356 20.01 30.48 -13.98
C VAL A 356 18.97 31.58 -13.90
N VAL A 357 19.43 32.82 -13.88
CA VAL A 357 18.65 34.05 -14.03
C VAL A 357 18.69 34.41 -15.51
N GLU A 358 17.53 34.58 -16.14
CA GLU A 358 17.41 35.29 -17.41
C GLU A 358 16.85 36.69 -17.15
N GLU A 359 17.60 37.67 -17.65
CA GLU A 359 17.31 39.09 -17.69
C GLU A 359 16.18 39.39 -18.69
N GLU A 360 15.29 40.33 -18.35
CA GLU A 360 14.68 41.20 -19.35
C GLU A 360 14.80 42.65 -18.87
N LYS A 361 15.35 43.49 -19.75
CA LYS A 361 15.49 44.94 -19.63
C LYS A 361 14.51 45.64 -20.57
N ASP A 362 14.37 46.94 -20.27
CA ASP A 362 13.81 48.03 -21.08
C ASP A 362 12.27 48.19 -20.97
N ALA A 363 11.69 49.39 -20.83
CA ALA A 363 12.18 50.77 -20.98
C ALA A 363 11.32 51.77 -20.16
N GLU A 364 11.93 52.89 -19.74
CA GLU A 364 11.30 54.09 -19.15
C GLU A 364 10.56 54.96 -20.18
N LYS A 365 9.56 55.72 -19.72
CA LYS A 365 9.42 57.18 -20.00
C LYS A 365 8.34 57.87 -19.16
N ASP A 366 8.82 58.80 -18.33
CA ASP A 366 8.36 60.14 -17.91
C ASP A 366 6.92 60.65 -18.10
N GLY A 367 6.45 61.43 -17.09
CA GLY A 367 5.65 62.63 -17.33
C GLY A 367 4.57 63.02 -16.30
N ASP A 368 4.96 63.83 -15.30
CA ASP A 368 4.29 64.98 -14.63
C ASP A 368 2.80 65.01 -14.17
N ALA A 369 2.66 65.21 -12.85
CA ALA A 369 2.13 66.38 -12.09
C ALA A 369 0.65 66.86 -12.11
N GLU A 370 0.22 67.26 -10.89
CA GLU A 370 -0.83 68.25 -10.47
C GLU A 370 -2.33 67.87 -10.57
N ASP A 371 -3.28 68.25 -9.69
CA ASP A 371 -3.35 68.85 -8.34
C ASP A 371 -4.86 68.83 -7.87
N ALA A 372 -5.10 69.17 -6.60
CA ALA A 372 -6.33 69.72 -5.98
C ALA A 372 -7.40 68.80 -5.33
N GLN A 373 -7.35 68.73 -3.98
CA GLN A 373 -8.32 69.22 -2.96
C GLN A 373 -9.84 69.15 -3.27
N GLU A 374 -10.79 68.84 -2.36
CA GLU A 374 -10.89 69.12 -0.92
C GLU A 374 -12.14 68.41 -0.28
N ALA A 375 -12.21 68.50 1.06
CA ALA A 375 -13.39 68.47 1.95
C ALA A 375 -13.56 67.25 2.88
N GLU A 376 -13.08 67.45 4.11
CA GLU A 376 -13.34 66.69 5.33
C GLU A 376 -14.78 66.89 5.85
N THR A 377 -15.34 65.89 6.53
CA THR A 377 -16.07 66.10 7.80
C THR A 377 -16.02 64.83 8.66
N SER A 378 -15.99 65.08 9.96
CA SER A 378 -15.62 64.23 11.09
C SER A 378 -16.70 63.22 11.52
N THR A 379 -16.29 62.08 12.10
CA THR A 379 -16.58 61.70 13.52
C THR A 379 -16.31 60.21 13.83
N ALA A 380 -15.57 60.02 14.94
CA ALA A 380 -15.66 58.97 15.96
C ALA A 380 -15.91 57.47 15.63
N LYS A 381 -14.86 56.69 15.90
CA LYS A 381 -14.79 55.30 16.42
C LYS A 381 -16.12 54.61 16.81
N ALA A 382 -16.37 53.46 16.18
CA ALA A 382 -16.99 52.29 16.81
C ALA A 382 -16.27 51.00 16.34
N ALA A 383 -15.94 50.13 17.29
CA ALA A 383 -15.17 48.92 17.08
C ALA A 383 -15.98 47.80 16.39
N GLU A 384 -15.43 47.22 15.31
CA GLU A 384 -15.95 45.99 14.71
C GLU A 384 -15.44 44.71 15.43
N PRO A 385 -16.25 43.65 15.55
CA PRO A 385 -15.89 42.44 16.27
C PRO A 385 -14.88 41.57 15.49
N PRO A 386 -14.02 40.79 16.17
CA PRO A 386 -12.99 40.02 15.50
C PRO A 386 -13.61 38.88 14.67
N LYS A 387 -13.27 38.83 13.38
CA LYS A 387 -13.59 37.75 12.45
C LYS A 387 -13.14 36.40 13.04
N LYS A 388 -14.10 35.54 13.38
CA LYS A 388 -13.87 34.15 13.82
C LYS A 388 -12.97 33.42 12.82
N ARG A 389 -11.75 33.07 13.26
CA ARG A 389 -10.85 32.17 12.53
C ARG A 389 -11.56 30.82 12.34
N ARG A 390 -11.86 30.46 11.09
CA ARG A 390 -12.31 29.10 10.73
C ARG A 390 -11.30 28.09 11.27
N ARG A 391 -11.76 27.18 12.13
CA ARG A 391 -10.98 26.03 12.61
C ARG A 391 -10.48 25.25 11.39
N LYS A 392 -9.17 25.08 11.31
CA LYS A 392 -8.51 24.26 10.30
C LYS A 392 -8.69 22.80 10.72
N ASP A 393 -9.48 22.04 9.96
CA ASP A 393 -9.78 20.64 10.28
C ASP A 393 -8.50 19.81 10.42
N LYS A 394 -8.47 19.01 11.49
CA LYS A 394 -7.41 18.08 11.86
C LYS A 394 -7.53 16.88 10.92
N ARG A 395 -6.76 16.89 9.82
CA ARG A 395 -6.76 15.85 8.78
C ARG A 395 -6.01 14.60 9.25
N ASP A 396 -6.62 13.43 9.07
CA ASP A 396 -6.06 12.12 9.47
C ASP A 396 -4.74 11.82 8.73
N LYS A 397 -3.68 11.51 9.48
CA LYS A 397 -2.34 11.14 8.98
C LYS A 397 -2.25 9.68 8.49
N ASP A 398 -3.39 9.01 8.35
CA ASP A 398 -3.51 7.54 8.35
C ASP A 398 -3.63 6.91 6.95
N TYR A 399 -3.37 7.69 5.89
CA TYR A 399 -3.66 7.29 4.52
C TYR A 399 -2.52 6.57 3.78
N GLY A 400 -1.55 6.01 4.50
CA GLY A 400 -0.74 4.94 3.92
C GLY A 400 -1.64 3.77 3.56
N VAL A 401 -2.07 3.71 2.30
CA VAL A 401 -3.10 2.83 1.76
C VAL A 401 -3.01 1.41 2.34
N ALA A 402 -3.98 1.07 3.20
CA ALA A 402 -4.22 -0.26 3.78
C ALA A 402 -2.98 -0.94 4.42
N ARG A 403 -2.25 -0.23 5.27
CA ARG A 403 -1.17 -0.86 6.04
C ARG A 403 -1.72 -1.91 7.03
N GLY A 404 -1.32 -3.16 6.82
CA GLY A 404 -1.85 -4.34 7.52
C GLY A 404 -2.56 -5.34 6.58
N ILE A 405 -2.95 -4.96 5.37
CA ILE A 405 -3.49 -5.87 4.35
C ILE A 405 -2.70 -5.70 3.05
N ASP A 406 -1.97 -6.74 2.68
CA ASP A 406 -1.18 -6.74 1.46
C ASP A 406 -2.04 -6.99 0.20
N PHE A 407 -1.67 -6.36 -0.92
CA PHE A 407 -2.23 -6.66 -2.23
C PHE A 407 -1.65 -7.98 -2.74
N LYS A 408 -2.52 -8.96 -2.97
CA LYS A 408 -2.13 -10.32 -3.38
C LYS A 408 -2.26 -10.50 -4.87
N ASN A 409 -1.22 -11.06 -5.49
CA ASN A 409 -1.18 -11.43 -6.91
C ASN A 409 -1.43 -10.24 -7.84
N VAL A 410 -0.86 -9.07 -7.52
CA VAL A 410 -0.83 -7.92 -8.41
C VAL A 410 0.09 -8.27 -9.58
N ALA A 411 -0.45 -8.26 -10.79
CA ALA A 411 0.32 -8.49 -12.01
C ALA A 411 0.94 -7.18 -12.50
N CYS A 412 0.18 -6.09 -12.45
CA CYS A 412 0.58 -4.80 -12.99
C CYS A 412 0.34 -3.64 -12.01
N VAL A 413 1.28 -2.72 -11.94
CA VAL A 413 1.10 -1.38 -11.38
C VAL A 413 1.09 -0.39 -12.53
N LEU A 414 0.01 0.36 -12.69
CA LEU A 414 -0.15 1.37 -13.73
C LEU A 414 -0.14 2.75 -13.07
N ASN A 415 0.92 3.52 -13.26
CA ASN A 415 0.97 4.93 -12.87
C ASN A 415 0.27 5.75 -13.95
N PHE A 416 -1.04 5.99 -13.76
CA PHE A 416 -1.82 6.83 -14.67
C PHE A 416 -1.32 8.28 -14.61
N ASP A 417 -0.98 8.70 -13.39
CA ASP A 417 -0.17 9.90 -13.15
C ASP A 417 1.18 9.51 -12.60
N LEU A 418 2.25 10.08 -13.15
CA LEU A 418 3.59 9.88 -12.64
C LEU A 418 3.66 10.43 -11.20
N PRO A 419 4.21 9.68 -10.23
CA PRO A 419 4.43 10.21 -8.88
C PRO A 419 5.42 11.37 -8.92
N THR A 420 5.25 12.35 -8.04
CA THR A 420 6.10 13.54 -7.94
C THR A 420 7.54 13.26 -7.48
N THR A 421 7.78 12.08 -6.87
CA THR A 421 9.09 11.70 -6.36
C THR A 421 9.48 10.27 -6.73
N SER A 422 10.78 10.03 -6.90
CA SER A 422 11.31 8.68 -7.15
C SER A 422 11.13 7.70 -5.99
N LYS A 423 11.00 8.22 -4.75
CA LYS A 423 10.69 7.39 -3.57
C LYS A 423 9.27 6.81 -3.68
N SER A 424 8.28 7.67 -3.94
CA SER A 424 6.89 7.24 -4.18
C SER A 424 6.80 6.29 -5.38
N TYR A 425 7.52 6.57 -6.47
CA TYR A 425 7.63 5.63 -7.60
C TYR A 425 8.04 4.22 -7.17
N THR A 426 9.11 4.11 -6.37
CA THR A 426 9.61 2.83 -5.88
C THR A 426 8.58 2.11 -4.98
N HIS A 427 7.86 2.85 -4.15
CA HIS A 427 6.80 2.30 -3.29
C HIS A 427 5.59 1.79 -4.09
N ARG A 428 5.18 2.52 -5.13
CA ARG A 428 4.07 2.13 -6.02
C ARG A 428 4.41 0.84 -6.75
N ILE A 429 5.56 0.78 -7.44
CA ILE A 429 5.94 -0.42 -8.19
C ILE A 429 6.24 -1.62 -7.28
N GLY A 430 6.64 -1.38 -6.03
CA GLY A 430 6.80 -2.42 -5.00
C GLY A 430 5.49 -3.08 -4.55
N ARG A 431 4.33 -2.70 -5.11
CA ARG A 431 3.05 -3.40 -4.92
C ARG A 431 2.88 -4.62 -5.81
N THR A 432 3.73 -4.77 -6.85
CA THR A 432 3.81 -5.99 -7.67
C THR A 432 5.08 -6.78 -7.37
N ALA A 433 5.28 -7.91 -8.06
CA ALA A 433 6.44 -8.80 -7.96
C ALA A 433 6.77 -9.31 -6.54
N ARG A 434 5.74 -9.54 -5.72
CA ARG A 434 5.88 -10.07 -4.36
C ARG A 434 6.00 -11.59 -4.37
N ALA A 435 6.64 -12.16 -3.34
CA ALA A 435 6.75 -13.60 -3.12
C ALA A 435 7.32 -14.39 -4.33
N GLY A 436 8.32 -13.82 -5.01
CA GLY A 436 9.02 -14.47 -6.12
C GLY A 436 8.25 -14.48 -7.45
N GLN A 437 7.09 -13.83 -7.54
CA GLN A 437 6.37 -13.62 -8.80
C GLN A 437 7.02 -12.48 -9.61
N LYS A 438 6.91 -12.54 -10.94
CA LYS A 438 7.28 -11.41 -11.81
C LYS A 438 6.14 -10.39 -11.84
N GLY A 439 6.49 -9.11 -11.93
CA GLY A 439 5.54 -8.01 -11.99
C GLY A 439 5.88 -7.04 -13.11
N MET A 440 4.90 -6.23 -13.52
CA MET A 440 5.10 -5.14 -14.46
C MET A 440 4.69 -3.81 -13.85
N ALA A 441 5.44 -2.76 -14.15
CA ALA A 441 5.05 -1.37 -13.89
C ALA A 441 4.97 -0.62 -15.22
N LEU A 442 3.87 0.09 -15.46
CA LEU A 442 3.66 0.94 -16.63
C LEU A 442 3.38 2.36 -16.17
N SER A 443 4.15 3.33 -16.64
CA SER A 443 3.97 4.74 -16.30
C SER A 443 3.62 5.59 -17.51
N PHE A 444 2.58 6.41 -17.38
CA PHE A 444 2.30 7.47 -18.33
C PHE A 444 3.03 8.75 -17.91
N VAL A 445 3.64 9.41 -18.89
CA VAL A 445 4.43 10.63 -18.71
C VAL A 445 3.95 11.63 -19.74
N ILE A 446 3.57 12.82 -19.31
CA ILE A 446 3.18 13.90 -20.22
C ILE A 446 4.43 14.65 -20.67
N PRO A 447 4.74 14.67 -21.97
CA PRO A 447 5.80 15.53 -22.52
C PRO A 447 5.52 17.00 -22.27
N LYS A 448 6.56 17.84 -22.08
CA LYS A 448 6.38 19.28 -21.82
C LYS A 448 5.54 19.99 -22.90
N ASN A 449 5.67 19.56 -24.16
CA ASN A 449 4.91 20.10 -25.29
C ASN A 449 3.44 19.63 -25.35
N GLU A 450 3.05 18.58 -24.63
CA GLU A 450 1.68 18.07 -24.54
C GLU A 450 0.92 18.58 -23.30
N TYR A 451 1.63 19.23 -22.36
CA TYR A 451 1.03 19.78 -21.15
C TYR A 451 -0.02 20.85 -21.47
N ARG A 452 -1.16 20.80 -20.78
CA ARG A 452 -2.33 21.71 -20.92
C ARG A 452 -3.03 21.73 -22.28
N LYS A 453 -2.66 20.89 -23.26
CA LYS A 453 -3.40 20.79 -24.52
C LYS A 453 -4.87 20.38 -24.32
N HIS A 454 -5.15 19.54 -23.33
CA HIS A 454 -6.53 19.22 -22.92
C HIS A 454 -6.83 19.72 -21.50
N ARG A 455 -7.19 21.01 -21.42
CA ARG A 455 -7.36 21.77 -20.16
C ARG A 455 -8.30 21.12 -19.15
N THR A 456 -9.34 20.40 -19.61
CA THR A 456 -10.39 19.86 -18.73
C THR A 456 -9.91 18.70 -17.86
N THR A 457 -8.93 17.93 -18.31
CA THR A 457 -8.41 16.78 -17.55
C THR A 457 -6.99 16.99 -17.04
N THR A 458 -6.21 17.91 -17.63
CA THR A 458 -4.83 18.18 -17.18
C THR A 458 -4.78 18.54 -15.70
N ILE A 459 -3.79 17.99 -15.00
CA ILE A 459 -3.49 18.30 -13.60
C ILE A 459 -2.15 19.03 -13.47
N PRO A 460 -1.99 19.96 -12.50
CA PRO A 460 -0.76 20.74 -12.34
C PRO A 460 0.50 19.91 -12.13
N SER A 461 0.40 18.74 -11.47
CA SER A 461 1.56 17.89 -11.16
C SER A 461 2.28 17.36 -12.40
N THR A 462 1.59 17.30 -13.54
CA THR A 462 2.12 16.73 -14.80
C THR A 462 3.02 17.69 -15.57
N GLU A 463 3.14 18.95 -15.13
CA GLU A 463 3.99 19.96 -15.77
C GLU A 463 5.47 19.59 -15.81
N HIS A 464 5.90 18.80 -14.82
CA HIS A 464 7.30 18.43 -14.63
C HIS A 464 7.54 16.93 -14.77
N ASP A 465 6.62 16.22 -15.43
CA ASP A 465 6.68 14.76 -15.63
C ASP A 465 8.02 14.29 -16.23
N GLU A 466 8.57 15.02 -17.22
CA GLU A 466 9.84 14.65 -17.85
C GLU A 466 11.03 14.79 -16.89
N LYS A 467 11.12 15.90 -16.13
CA LYS A 467 12.15 16.12 -15.12
C LYS A 467 12.08 15.06 -14.01
N VAL A 468 10.87 14.69 -13.60
CA VAL A 468 10.65 13.67 -12.58
C VAL A 468 11.02 12.28 -13.11
N LEU A 469 10.68 11.97 -14.37
CA LEU A 469 11.08 10.73 -15.02
C LEU A 469 12.61 10.59 -15.09
N GLU A 470 13.35 11.65 -15.37
CA GLU A 470 14.82 11.63 -15.37
C GLU A 470 15.37 11.28 -13.98
N LYS A 471 14.88 11.93 -12.93
CA LYS A 471 15.24 11.60 -11.54
C LYS A 471 14.92 10.15 -11.19
N ILE A 472 13.77 9.64 -11.66
CA ILE A 472 13.37 8.24 -11.49
C ILE A 472 14.35 7.30 -12.21
N LYS A 473 14.65 7.57 -13.49
CA LYS A 473 15.59 6.77 -14.29
C LYS A 473 16.97 6.72 -13.66
N GLN A 474 17.49 7.85 -13.18
CA GLN A 474 18.78 7.91 -12.48
C GLN A 474 18.79 7.02 -11.23
N ARG A 475 17.75 7.11 -10.37
CA ARG A 475 17.67 6.26 -9.17
C ARG A 475 17.46 4.78 -9.47
N GLN A 476 16.70 4.44 -10.51
CA GLN A 476 16.49 3.04 -10.93
C GLN A 476 17.77 2.46 -11.55
N ALA A 477 18.51 3.25 -12.32
CA ALA A 477 19.80 2.85 -12.87
C ALA A 477 20.85 2.56 -11.78
N LYS A 478 20.87 3.36 -10.69
CA LYS A 478 21.71 3.07 -9.51
C LYS A 478 21.40 1.71 -8.85
N LYS A 479 20.22 1.13 -9.12
CA LYS A 479 19.77 -0.17 -8.63
C LYS A 479 19.81 -1.26 -9.71
N ASP A 480 20.51 -1.02 -10.82
CA ASP A 480 20.57 -1.89 -11.99
C ASP A 480 19.21 -2.22 -12.64
N HIS A 481 18.18 -1.41 -12.38
CA HIS A 481 16.87 -1.53 -13.02
C HIS A 481 16.77 -0.63 -14.25
N LYS A 482 16.25 -1.19 -15.35
CA LYS A 482 16.04 -0.46 -16.61
C LYS A 482 14.56 -0.13 -16.78
N ILE A 483 14.29 1.14 -17.12
CA ILE A 483 12.95 1.59 -17.56
C ILE A 483 12.94 1.62 -19.08
N LEU A 484 12.13 0.75 -19.68
CA LEU A 484 12.02 0.60 -21.13
C LEU A 484 10.88 1.45 -21.69
N PRO A 485 11.00 1.99 -22.91
CA PRO A 485 9.84 2.57 -23.58
C PRO A 485 8.83 1.48 -23.94
N TYR A 486 7.54 1.79 -23.82
CA TYR A 486 6.46 0.95 -24.32
C TYR A 486 5.72 1.70 -25.43
N ALA A 487 5.83 1.17 -26.65
CA ALA A 487 5.24 1.79 -27.82
C ALA A 487 3.81 1.26 -28.04
N PHE A 488 2.85 2.17 -28.14
CA PHE A 488 1.51 1.88 -28.63
C PHE A 488 1.40 2.33 -30.09
N ASP A 489 0.82 1.48 -30.93
CA ASP A 489 0.46 1.85 -32.29
C ASP A 489 -0.82 2.70 -32.24
N MET A 490 -0.64 4.02 -32.11
CA MET A 490 -1.74 4.97 -31.94
C MET A 490 -2.70 4.94 -33.14
N LYS A 491 -2.21 4.64 -34.36
CA LYS A 491 -3.06 4.56 -35.56
C LYS A 491 -4.13 3.47 -35.43
N LYS A 492 -3.79 2.34 -34.80
CA LYS A 492 -4.75 1.26 -34.51
C LYS A 492 -5.77 1.64 -33.43
N LEU A 493 -5.50 2.70 -32.67
CA LEU A 493 -6.38 3.20 -31.63
C LEU A 493 -7.25 4.38 -32.09
N ASP A 494 -7.07 4.89 -33.30
CA ASP A 494 -7.83 6.02 -33.86
C ASP A 494 -9.34 5.75 -33.83
N GLY A 495 -9.74 4.52 -34.16
CA GLY A 495 -11.13 4.06 -34.12
C GLY A 495 -11.77 4.13 -32.73
N PHE A 496 -10.98 4.25 -31.65
CA PHE A 496 -11.50 4.39 -30.30
C PHE A 496 -11.61 5.85 -29.84
N ARG A 497 -11.01 6.81 -30.55
CA ARG A 497 -11.00 8.23 -30.15
C ARG A 497 -12.39 8.86 -30.08
N TYR A 498 -13.31 8.50 -30.98
CA TYR A 498 -14.65 9.07 -30.94
C TYR A 498 -15.41 8.67 -29.65
N ARG A 499 -15.23 7.42 -29.22
CA ARG A 499 -15.84 6.87 -28.00
C ARG A 499 -15.23 7.47 -26.74
N LEU A 500 -13.95 7.83 -26.80
CA LEU A 500 -13.26 8.55 -25.75
C LEU A 500 -13.93 9.91 -25.50
N GLY A 501 -14.20 10.68 -26.56
CA GLY A 501 -14.85 11.98 -26.45
C GLY A 501 -16.24 11.90 -25.81
N ASP A 502 -17.04 10.91 -26.18
CA ASP A 502 -18.38 10.69 -25.60
C ASP A 502 -18.31 10.33 -24.11
N ALA A 503 -17.38 9.44 -23.73
CA ALA A 503 -17.18 9.05 -22.35
C ALA A 503 -16.66 10.21 -21.49
N LEU A 504 -15.68 10.98 -21.98
CA LEU A 504 -15.13 12.13 -21.25
C LEU A 504 -16.18 13.23 -21.02
N ARG A 505 -17.07 13.47 -22.00
CA ARG A 505 -18.18 14.43 -21.85
C ARG A 505 -19.19 14.00 -20.79
N ALA A 506 -19.41 12.69 -20.61
CA ALA A 506 -20.30 12.18 -19.57
C ALA A 506 -19.73 12.36 -18.14
N VAL A 507 -18.40 12.50 -18.00
CA VAL A 507 -17.71 12.62 -16.70
C VAL A 507 -17.37 14.08 -16.39
N THR A 508 -18.36 14.78 -15.85
CA THR A 508 -18.23 16.19 -15.43
C THR A 508 -17.77 16.30 -13.98
N SER A 509 -17.25 17.47 -13.58
CA SER A 509 -16.90 17.74 -12.17
C SER A 509 -18.10 17.60 -11.23
N GLY A 510 -19.32 17.90 -11.71
CA GLY A 510 -20.56 17.67 -10.97
C GLY A 510 -20.80 16.18 -10.71
N ALA A 511 -20.62 15.33 -11.73
CA ALA A 511 -20.78 13.89 -11.59
C ALA A 511 -19.71 13.25 -10.68
N ILE A 512 -18.47 13.73 -10.75
CA ILE A 512 -17.37 13.31 -9.87
C ILE A 512 -17.72 13.62 -8.41
N ARG A 513 -18.13 14.86 -8.13
CA ARG A 513 -18.52 15.28 -6.78
C ARG A 513 -19.70 14.45 -6.26
N GLU A 514 -20.70 14.20 -7.09
CA GLU A 514 -21.86 13.39 -6.71
C GLU A 514 -21.50 11.94 -6.40
N ALA A 515 -20.61 11.34 -7.21
CA ALA A 515 -20.14 9.98 -6.97
C ALA A 515 -19.36 9.85 -5.65
N ARG A 516 -18.50 10.82 -5.36
CA ARG A 516 -17.74 10.91 -4.10
C ARG A 516 -18.67 11.10 -2.90
N LEU A 517 -19.62 12.03 -2.97
CA LEU A 517 -20.60 12.28 -1.91
C LEU A 517 -21.48 11.07 -1.64
N ARG A 518 -21.90 10.34 -2.68
CA ARG A 518 -22.68 9.10 -2.54
C ARG A 518 -21.91 8.06 -1.74
N GLU A 519 -20.63 7.85 -2.05
CA GLU A 519 -19.80 6.87 -1.35
C GLU A 519 -19.64 7.25 0.13
N LEU A 520 -19.33 8.52 0.42
CA LEU A 520 -19.25 9.03 1.80
C LEU A 520 -20.57 8.90 2.55
N ARG A 521 -21.70 9.23 1.90
CA ARG A 521 -23.05 9.10 2.47
C ARG A 521 -23.37 7.65 2.83
N GLN A 522 -23.04 6.70 1.98
CA GLN A 522 -23.21 5.27 2.28
C GLN A 522 -22.36 4.83 3.48
N GLU A 523 -21.13 5.33 3.59
CA GLU A 523 -20.25 5.06 4.73
C GLU A 523 -20.77 5.68 6.04
N LEU A 524 -21.32 6.90 5.99
CA LEU A 524 -21.96 7.53 7.15
C LEU A 524 -23.16 6.71 7.64
N ILE A 525 -24.02 6.25 6.73
CA ILE A 525 -25.20 5.43 7.07
C ILE A 525 -24.79 4.09 7.71
N LYS A 526 -23.67 3.50 7.27
CA LYS A 526 -23.14 2.23 7.79
C LYS A 526 -22.29 2.39 9.06
N SER A 527 -22.03 3.62 9.51
CA SER A 527 -21.15 3.88 10.64
C SER A 527 -21.77 3.48 11.97
N GLU A 528 -21.18 2.50 12.65
CA GLU A 528 -21.58 2.11 14.00
C GLU A 528 -21.46 3.25 15.01
N LYS A 529 -20.48 4.15 14.83
CA LYS A 529 -20.26 5.31 15.71
C LYS A 529 -21.41 6.31 15.63
N LEU A 530 -22.00 6.48 14.44
CA LEU A 530 -23.11 7.41 14.22
C LEU A 530 -24.47 6.78 14.49
N LYS A 531 -24.52 5.48 14.80
CA LYS A 531 -25.78 4.77 15.04
C LYS A 531 -26.60 5.43 16.15
N ARG A 532 -25.98 5.75 17.28
CA ARG A 532 -26.64 6.46 18.40
C ARG A 532 -27.11 7.87 18.00
N HIS A 533 -26.28 8.60 17.25
CA HIS A 533 -26.65 9.93 16.74
C HIS A 533 -27.92 9.85 15.88
N PHE A 534 -28.02 8.85 15.00
CA PHE A 534 -29.20 8.66 14.15
C PHE A 534 -30.42 8.08 14.90
N GLU A 535 -30.20 7.36 16.01
CA GLU A 535 -31.28 6.96 16.91
C GLU A 535 -31.87 8.18 17.63
N GLU A 536 -31.03 9.14 18.03
CA GLU A 536 -31.45 10.41 18.66
C GLU A 536 -31.99 11.43 17.64
N ASN A 537 -31.50 11.41 16.39
CA ASN A 537 -31.85 12.33 15.31
C ASN A 537 -32.31 11.55 14.06
N PRO A 538 -33.54 10.99 14.06
CA PRO A 538 -34.02 10.16 12.97
C PRO A 538 -34.20 10.92 11.65
N ASP A 539 -34.42 12.24 11.70
CA ASP A 539 -34.59 13.08 10.51
C ASP A 539 -33.28 13.28 9.73
N ASP A 540 -32.14 13.34 10.41
CA ASP A 540 -30.82 13.39 9.75
C ASP A 540 -30.57 12.14 8.90
N LEU A 541 -30.94 10.97 9.42
CA LEU A 541 -30.83 9.71 8.68
C LEU A 541 -31.80 9.67 7.50
N ARG A 542 -33.01 10.22 7.66
CA ARG A 542 -33.99 10.35 6.56
C ARG A 542 -33.46 11.27 5.47
N HIS A 543 -32.93 12.43 5.82
CA HIS A 543 -32.30 13.35 4.87
C HIS A 543 -31.15 12.67 4.12
N LEU A 544 -30.25 11.98 4.83
CA LEU A 544 -29.16 11.23 4.20
C LEU A 544 -29.66 10.12 3.27
N ARG A 545 -30.81 9.48 3.54
CA ARG A 545 -31.34 8.43 2.65
C ARG A 545 -32.09 8.98 1.45
N HIS A 546 -32.73 10.13 1.59
CA HIS A 546 -33.59 10.72 0.56
C HIS A 546 -32.89 11.78 -0.31
N ASP A 547 -31.67 12.18 0.05
CA ASP A 547 -30.84 13.06 -0.77
C ASP A 547 -30.42 12.31 -2.06
N GLY A 548 -31.17 12.59 -3.13
CA GLY A 548 -31.05 11.93 -4.43
C GLY A 548 -29.94 12.52 -5.30
N GLU A 549 -29.51 11.75 -6.30
CA GLU A 549 -28.43 12.15 -7.19
C GLU A 549 -28.90 13.15 -8.23
N LEU A 550 -28.57 14.43 -8.05
CA LEU A 550 -28.99 15.47 -8.99
C LEU A 550 -28.21 15.46 -10.31
N ARG A 551 -26.98 14.93 -10.32
CA ARG A 551 -26.05 15.00 -11.47
C ARG A 551 -25.22 13.73 -11.68
N ALA A 552 -25.85 12.55 -11.61
CA ALA A 552 -25.16 11.28 -11.86
C ALA A 552 -24.56 11.20 -13.28
N ALA A 553 -23.39 10.58 -13.42
CA ALA A 553 -22.83 10.27 -14.74
C ALA A 553 -23.73 9.27 -15.46
N ARG A 554 -24.43 9.71 -16.51
CA ARG A 554 -25.30 8.82 -17.30
C ARG A 554 -24.44 7.88 -18.15
N VAL A 555 -24.46 6.59 -17.82
CA VAL A 555 -23.78 5.57 -18.63
C VAL A 555 -24.47 5.42 -19.97
N GLN A 556 -23.75 5.72 -21.05
CA GLN A 556 -24.30 5.62 -22.40
C GLN A 556 -24.37 4.14 -22.83
N PRO A 557 -25.56 3.60 -23.19
CA PRO A 557 -25.71 2.16 -23.48
C PRO A 557 -24.81 1.66 -24.62
N HIS A 558 -24.60 2.49 -25.65
CA HIS A 558 -23.81 2.14 -26.83
C HIS A 558 -22.30 2.06 -26.53
N LEU A 559 -21.81 2.70 -25.46
CA LEU A 559 -20.40 2.64 -25.08
C LEU A 559 -20.02 1.32 -24.38
N LYS A 560 -20.99 0.52 -23.91
CA LYS A 560 -20.73 -0.77 -23.24
C LYS A 560 -20.20 -1.84 -24.20
N HIS A 561 -20.64 -1.83 -25.45
CA HIS A 561 -20.23 -2.82 -26.45
C HIS A 561 -19.17 -2.23 -27.37
N VAL A 562 -18.16 -3.02 -27.73
CA VAL A 562 -17.15 -2.61 -28.73
C VAL A 562 -17.53 -3.26 -30.05
N PRO A 563 -17.95 -2.48 -31.07
CA PRO A 563 -18.20 -3.02 -32.40
C PRO A 563 -16.97 -3.75 -32.96
N GLU A 564 -17.19 -4.86 -33.68
CA GLU A 564 -16.10 -5.73 -34.15
C GLU A 564 -15.15 -5.02 -35.13
N TYR A 565 -15.65 -4.08 -35.93
CA TYR A 565 -14.85 -3.30 -36.88
C TYR A 565 -13.82 -2.37 -36.21
N LEU A 566 -13.98 -2.08 -34.91
CA LEU A 566 -13.00 -1.30 -34.14
C LEU A 566 -11.89 -2.14 -33.54
N LEU A 567 -12.00 -3.46 -33.58
CA LEU A 567 -11.01 -4.35 -33.00
C LEU A 567 -9.87 -4.58 -34.01
N PRO A 568 -8.60 -4.30 -33.65
CA PRO A 568 -7.48 -4.60 -34.54
C PRO A 568 -7.44 -6.10 -34.87
N GLY A 569 -7.29 -6.44 -36.16
CA GLY A 569 -7.10 -7.84 -36.60
C GLY A 569 -8.37 -8.68 -36.80
N GLY A 570 -9.56 -8.09 -36.93
CA GLY A 570 -10.76 -8.85 -37.32
C GLY A 570 -11.49 -9.58 -36.18
N GLY A 571 -11.30 -9.12 -34.93
CA GLY A 571 -12.15 -9.49 -33.79
C GLY A 571 -11.40 -9.97 -32.55
N ARG A 572 -12.16 -10.17 -31.45
CA ARG A 572 -11.63 -10.53 -30.11
C ARG A 572 -10.78 -11.82 -30.09
N LYS A 573 -10.97 -12.72 -31.06
CA LYS A 573 -10.27 -14.00 -31.15
C LYS A 573 -8.83 -13.86 -31.68
N VAL A 574 -8.58 -12.90 -32.57
CA VAL A 574 -7.26 -12.67 -33.17
C VAL A 574 -6.37 -11.87 -32.21
N LEU A 575 -6.94 -10.92 -31.46
CA LEU A 575 -6.24 -10.17 -30.40
C LEU A 575 -5.73 -11.04 -29.24
N GLN A 576 -6.34 -12.20 -28.98
CA GLN A 576 -5.79 -13.15 -28.00
C GLN A 576 -4.57 -13.92 -28.51
N THR A 577 -4.35 -13.93 -29.82
CA THR A 577 -3.39 -14.78 -30.52
C THR A 577 -2.20 -13.98 -31.10
N GLU A 578 -2.41 -12.72 -31.49
CA GLU A 578 -1.40 -11.87 -32.15
C GLU A 578 -0.84 -10.72 -31.29
N VAL A 579 -1.45 -10.39 -30.14
CA VAL A 579 -0.87 -9.38 -29.24
C VAL A 579 0.28 -10.00 -28.46
N GLY A 580 1.51 -9.58 -28.83
CA GLY A 580 2.78 -9.97 -28.26
C GLY A 580 2.73 -10.43 -26.80
N PHE A 581 2.78 -11.75 -26.65
CA PHE A 581 2.96 -12.44 -25.39
C PHE A 581 4.40 -12.23 -24.89
N VAL A 582 4.57 -11.55 -23.75
CA VAL A 582 5.73 -11.80 -22.89
C VAL A 582 5.35 -12.92 -21.94
N GLY A 583 5.69 -14.14 -22.35
CA GLY A 583 5.57 -15.30 -21.49
C GLY A 583 6.50 -15.18 -20.30
N VAL A 584 5.93 -14.94 -19.13
CA VAL A 584 6.54 -15.47 -17.92
C VAL A 584 6.33 -16.99 -17.98
N ARG A 585 7.28 -17.70 -18.60
CA ARG A 585 7.27 -19.16 -18.63
C ARG A 585 7.20 -19.68 -17.19
N LYS A 586 6.09 -20.31 -16.86
CA LYS A 586 6.10 -21.60 -16.16
C LYS A 586 4.96 -22.45 -16.73
N GLU A 587 5.32 -23.31 -17.68
CA GLU A 587 4.56 -24.52 -17.93
C GLU A 587 4.69 -25.39 -16.68
N SER A 588 3.63 -25.42 -15.87
CA SER A 588 3.20 -26.59 -15.10
C SER A 588 2.23 -26.10 -14.02
N ASP A 589 1.00 -25.78 -14.39
CA ASP A 589 -0.08 -26.09 -13.46
C ASP A 589 -1.44 -26.23 -14.13
N ASN A 590 -2.16 -27.26 -13.71
CA ASN A 590 -3.58 -27.51 -13.94
C ASN A 590 -4.06 -28.17 -15.25
N ARG A 591 -3.29 -29.14 -15.79
CA ARG A 591 -3.86 -30.13 -16.74
C ARG A 591 -4.97 -30.99 -16.07
N VAL A 592 -4.83 -31.27 -14.77
CA VAL A 592 -5.78 -32.10 -13.99
C VAL A 592 -7.11 -31.37 -13.72
N ARG A 593 -7.09 -30.04 -13.51
CA ARG A 593 -8.31 -29.26 -13.25
C ARG A 593 -9.17 -29.11 -14.51
N ARG A 594 -8.55 -28.91 -15.68
CA ARG A 594 -9.24 -28.89 -16.98
C ARG A 594 -9.83 -30.25 -17.36
N ALA A 595 -9.14 -31.35 -17.05
CA ALA A 595 -9.65 -32.71 -17.27
C ALA A 595 -10.88 -33.05 -16.39
N ARG A 596 -10.98 -32.46 -15.19
CA ARG A 596 -12.14 -32.64 -14.30
C ARG A 596 -13.35 -31.80 -14.73
N GLU A 597 -13.15 -30.62 -15.32
CA GLU A 597 -14.24 -29.80 -15.88
C GLU A 597 -14.82 -30.37 -17.19
N THR A 598 -13.97 -30.96 -18.05
CA THR A 598 -14.44 -31.60 -19.29
C THR A 598 -15.20 -32.90 -19.01
N LYS A 599 -14.77 -33.69 -18.02
CA LYS A 599 -15.52 -34.90 -17.60
C LYS A 599 -16.85 -34.58 -16.91
N ARG A 600 -17.01 -33.41 -16.26
CA ARG A 600 -18.30 -32.96 -15.72
C ARG A 600 -19.28 -32.47 -16.79
N ARG A 601 -18.80 -32.02 -17.95
CA ARG A 601 -19.64 -31.55 -19.07
C ARG A 601 -20.11 -32.65 -20.02
N MET A 602 -19.55 -33.86 -19.95
CA MET A 602 -19.91 -34.97 -20.85
C MET A 602 -20.74 -36.10 -20.19
N GLY A 603 -21.38 -35.83 -19.05
CA GLY A 603 -22.23 -36.79 -18.35
C GLY A 603 -23.73 -36.66 -18.67
N LYS A 604 -24.20 -37.43 -19.67
CA LYS A 604 -25.57 -37.94 -19.89
C LYS A 604 -26.72 -36.96 -20.19
N VAL A 605 -27.07 -36.86 -21.47
CA VAL A 605 -28.47 -36.90 -21.93
C VAL A 605 -28.58 -38.02 -22.97
N VAL A 606 -29.03 -39.19 -22.54
CA VAL A 606 -29.49 -40.26 -23.44
C VAL A 606 -30.90 -39.89 -23.88
N LYS A 607 -31.07 -39.59 -25.17
CA LYS A 607 -32.39 -39.36 -25.78
C LYS A 607 -33.14 -40.68 -25.88
N SER A 608 -34.21 -40.82 -25.09
CA SER A 608 -35.27 -41.81 -25.34
C SER A 608 -36.38 -41.15 -26.17
N LYS A 609 -36.77 -41.80 -27.27
CA LYS A 609 -37.91 -41.43 -28.13
C LYS A 609 -39.22 -41.76 -27.39
N GLY A 610 -40.10 -40.78 -27.21
CA GLY A 610 -41.44 -41.00 -26.65
C GLY A 610 -42.40 -39.83 -26.87
N LYS A 611 -43.53 -40.13 -27.52
CA LYS A 611 -44.71 -39.35 -27.91
C LYS A 611 -45.01 -38.00 -27.21
N LYS A 612 -45.42 -37.03 -28.04
CA LYS A 612 -46.06 -35.75 -27.66
C LYS A 612 -47.36 -36.01 -26.88
N VAL A 613 -47.50 -35.44 -25.69
CA VAL A 613 -48.79 -35.29 -24.98
C VAL A 613 -48.96 -33.81 -24.64
N ASN A 614 -50.09 -33.25 -25.05
CA ASN A 614 -50.44 -31.83 -24.95
C ASN A 614 -51.04 -31.53 -23.57
N PRO A 615 -50.44 -30.67 -22.72
CA PRO A 615 -50.77 -30.57 -21.29
C PRO A 615 -52.04 -29.75 -20.96
N LEU A 616 -52.96 -29.58 -21.92
CA LEU A 616 -54.21 -28.81 -21.73
C LEU A 616 -55.49 -29.61 -21.96
N GLN A 617 -55.41 -30.94 -22.11
CA GLN A 617 -56.59 -31.81 -22.18
C GLN A 617 -56.60 -32.78 -21.00
N THR A 618 -57.11 -32.33 -19.85
CA THR A 618 -57.98 -33.09 -18.93
C THR A 618 -58.22 -32.29 -17.65
N PHE A 619 -59.02 -31.24 -17.75
CA PHE A 619 -59.81 -30.76 -16.61
C PHE A 619 -61.27 -31.06 -16.91
N LYS A 620 -61.79 -32.16 -16.34
CA LYS A 620 -63.23 -32.36 -16.16
C LYS A 620 -63.49 -32.53 -14.67
N THR A 621 -64.20 -31.55 -14.14
CA THR A 621 -64.82 -31.50 -12.82
C THR A 621 -65.89 -32.58 -12.69
N LYS A 622 -65.94 -33.25 -11.53
CA LYS A 622 -67.18 -33.86 -11.03
C LYS A 622 -67.30 -33.57 -9.54
N SER A 623 -68.33 -32.78 -9.22
CA SER A 623 -68.81 -32.51 -7.88
C SER A 623 -69.57 -33.73 -7.31
N LYS A 624 -69.58 -33.81 -5.99
CA LYS A 624 -70.66 -34.32 -5.11
C LYS A 624 -70.53 -33.44 -3.85
N LYS A 625 -71.50 -32.71 -3.34
CA LYS A 625 -72.97 -32.72 -3.43
C LYS A 625 -73.51 -31.41 -3.98
#